data_AF-A0A1I5FRZ3-F1
#
_entry.id   AF-A0A1I5FRZ3-F1
#
_cell.length_a   1.000
_cell.length_b   1.000
_cell.length_c   1.000
_cell.angle_alpha   90.00
_cell.angle_beta   90.00
_cell.angle_gamma   90.00
#
_symmetry.space_group_name_H-M   'P 1'
#
loop_
_entity.id
_entity.type
_entity.pdbx_description
1 polymer ?
#
loop_
_entity_poly.entity_id
_entity_poly.type
_entity_poly.pdbx_seq_one_letter_code
_entity_poly.pdbx_strand_id
1 'polypeptide(L)' 'MAAASFRPPWFGNRGVQGLAGVALAYNLVQIVLQLLDGDWGAAFLSFAWSVLFGYVLVESLRFRREQDAASDGQLPPGD' A
#
# COMPACT_ATOMS: atom_id res chain seq x y z
N MET A 1 11.89 24.58 -2.20
CA MET A 1 11.06 23.98 -3.26
C MET A 1 10.54 22.65 -2.72
N ALA A 2 9.22 22.50 -2.53
CA ALA A 2 8.65 21.20 -2.20
C ALA A 2 8.92 20.28 -3.39
N ALA A 3 9.75 19.26 -3.21
CA ALA A 3 9.93 18.24 -4.23
C ALA A 3 8.55 17.66 -4.51
N ALA A 4 8.02 17.90 -5.71
CA ALA A 4 6.85 17.17 -6.19
C ALA A 4 7.23 15.70 -6.04
N SER A 5 6.58 15.00 -5.10
CA SER A 5 6.93 13.63 -4.80
C SER A 5 6.87 12.88 -6.13
N PHE A 6 7.98 12.29 -6.56
CA PHE A 6 7.98 11.43 -7.73
C PHE A 6 7.10 10.24 -7.38
N ARG A 7 5.89 10.21 -7.94
CA ARG A 7 4.82 9.29 -7.57
C ARG A 7 4.62 8.37 -8.77
N PRO A 8 5.20 7.15 -8.74
CA PRO A 8 5.24 6.30 -9.93
C PRO A 8 3.83 5.98 -10.43
N PRO A 9 3.57 5.98 -11.75
CA PRO A 9 2.23 5.85 -12.32
C PRO A 9 1.55 4.51 -11.99
N TRP A 10 2.32 3.50 -11.56
CA TRP A 10 1.81 2.19 -11.16
C TRP A 10 1.18 2.17 -9.75
N PHE A 11 1.36 3.20 -8.93
CA PHE A 11 0.77 3.26 -7.57
C PHE A 11 -0.78 3.28 -7.56
N GLY A 12 -1.42 3.81 -8.61
CA GLY A 12 -2.87 3.81 -8.74
C GLY A 12 -3.46 2.50 -9.27
N ASN A 13 -2.63 1.53 -9.66
CA ASN A 13 -3.09 0.28 -10.26
C ASN A 13 -3.67 -0.66 -9.19
N ARG A 14 -4.91 -1.15 -9.42
CA ARG A 14 -5.59 -2.13 -8.57
C ARG A 14 -4.77 -3.42 -8.38
N GLY A 15 -3.96 -3.79 -9.38
CA GLY A 15 -3.06 -4.94 -9.28
C GLY A 15 -1.98 -4.76 -8.21
N VAL A 16 -1.42 -3.57 -8.09
CA VAL A 16 -0.39 -3.25 -7.09
C VAL A 16 -1.00 -3.17 -5.69
N GLN A 17 -2.22 -2.61 -5.56
CA GLN A 17 -2.99 -2.61 -4.30
C GLN A 17 -3.28 -4.04 -3.83
N GLY A 18 -3.72 -4.92 -4.75
CA GLY A 18 -3.98 -6.32 -4.45
C GLY A 18 -2.71 -7.06 -4.03
N LEU A 19 -1.61 -6.90 -4.77
CA LEU A 19 -0.33 -7.52 -4.44
C LEU A 19 0.21 -7.04 -3.09
N ALA A 20 0.16 -5.74 -2.82
CA ALA A 20 0.58 -5.18 -1.53
C ALA A 20 -0.28 -5.69 -0.38
N GLY A 21 -1.60 -5.77 -0.56
CA GLY A 21 -2.52 -6.32 0.42
C GLY A 21 -2.27 -7.80 0.72
N VAL A 22 -2.08 -8.62 -0.31
CA VAL A 22 -1.75 -10.05 -0.15
C VAL A 22 -0.40 -10.23 0.53
N ALA A 23 0.62 -9.46 0.12
CA ALA A 23 1.95 -9.51 0.74
C ALA A 23 1.91 -9.08 2.22
N LEU A 24 1.09 -8.09 2.57
CA LEU A 24 0.88 -7.68 3.96
C LEU A 24 0.22 -8.79 4.77
N ALA A 25 -0.86 -9.37 4.27
CA ALA A 25 -1.56 -10.46 4.95
C ALA A 25 -0.63 -11.68 5.16
N TYR A 26 0.16 -12.03 4.14
CA TYR A 26 1.16 -13.10 4.24
C TYR A 26 2.20 -12.83 5.32
N ASN A 27 2.74 -11.61 5.38
CA ASN A 27 3.72 -11.27 6.41
C ASN A 27 3.12 -11.29 7.82
N LEU A 28 1.87 -10.86 8.00
CA LEU A 28 1.19 -10.95 9.30
C LEU A 28 1.03 -12.39 9.78
N VAL A 29 0.66 -13.30 8.88
CA VAL A 29 0.59 -14.74 9.19
C VAL A 29 1.97 -15.28 9.57
N GLN A 30 3.01 -14.93 8.81
CA GLN A 30 4.38 -15.36 9.09
C GLN A 30 4.90 -14.86 10.43
N ILE A 31 4.61 -13.60 10.80
CA ILE A 31 4.96 -13.05 12.11
C ILE A 31 4.36 -13.91 13.23
N VAL A 32 3.07 -14.27 13.12
CA VAL A 32 2.40 -15.08 14.14
C VAL A 32 3.05 -16.47 14.24
N LEU A 33 3.33 -17.11 13.11
CA LEU A 33 3.99 -18.43 13.10
C LEU A 33 5.39 -18.37 13.71
N GLN A 34 6.20 -17.38 13.31
CA GLN A 34 7.57 -17.21 13.81
C GLN A 34 7.61 -16.84 15.29
N LEU A 35 6.64 -16.07 15.79
CA LEU A 35 6.48 -15.79 17.21
C LEU A 35 6.16 -17.06 18.02
N LEU A 36 5.31 -17.95 17.47
CA LEU A 36 4.99 -19.24 18.09
C LEU A 36 6.22 -20.17 18.10
N ASP A 37 7.02 -20.14 17.05
CA ASP A 37 8.27 -20.92 16.93
C ASP A 37 9.45 -20.29 17.71
N GLY A 38 9.28 -19.10 18.28
CA GLY A 38 10.35 -18.38 19.00
C GLY A 38 11.47 -17.86 18.09
N ASP A 39 11.24 -17.77 16.77
CA ASP A 39 12.15 -17.17 15.81
C ASP A 39 11.94 -15.66 15.73
N TRP A 40 12.42 -14.97 16.76
CA TRP A 40 12.29 -13.52 16.91
C TRP A 40 12.99 -12.73 15.78
N GLY A 41 14.03 -13.31 15.18
CA GLY A 41 14.78 -12.68 14.09
C GLY A 41 13.96 -12.65 12.80
N ALA A 42 13.36 -13.78 12.43
CA ALA A 42 12.45 -13.84 11.30
C ALA A 42 11.19 -12.99 11.55
N ALA A 43 10.62 -13.04 12.76
CA ALA A 43 9.43 -12.27 13.12
C ALA A 43 9.66 -10.76 12.96
N PHE A 44 10.82 -10.26 13.39
CA PHE A 44 11.19 -8.86 13.19
C PHE A 44 11.31 -8.50 11.70
N LEU A 45 11.91 -9.37 10.90
CA LEU A 45 12.06 -9.13 9.46
C LEU A 45 10.69 -9.08 8.75
N SER A 46 9.79 -10.01 9.05
CA SER A 46 8.42 -10.00 8.52
C SER A 46 7.61 -8.80 9.01
N PHE A 47 7.89 -8.29 10.21
CA PHE A 47 7.32 -7.04 10.69
C PHE A 47 7.80 -5.83 9.88
N ALA A 48 9.11 -5.73 9.61
CA ALA A 48 9.65 -4.66 8.77
C ALA A 48 9.04 -4.67 7.36
N TRP A 49 8.85 -5.85 6.77
CA TRP A 49 8.15 -6.00 5.50
C TRP A 49 6.69 -5.58 5.59
N SER A 50 5.99 -5.91 6.68
CA SER A 50 4.61 -5.47 6.92
C SER A 50 4.49 -3.94 6.95
N VAL A 51 5.42 -3.24 7.58
CA VAL A 51 5.44 -1.76 7.58
C VAL A 51 5.62 -1.21 6.17
N LEU A 52 6.53 -1.79 5.38
CA LEU A 52 6.79 -1.35 4.02
C LEU A 52 5.59 -1.58 3.09
N PHE A 53 5.00 -2.78 3.12
CA PHE A 53 3.81 -3.09 2.32
C PHE A 53 2.58 -2.30 2.79
N GLY A 54 2.42 -2.10 4.11
CA GLY A 54 1.37 -1.27 4.69
C GLY A 54 1.46 0.18 4.23
N TYR A 55 2.66 0.76 4.21
CA TYR A 55 2.88 2.10 3.69
C TYR A 55 2.51 2.20 2.19
N VAL A 56 2.97 1.25 1.37
CA VAL A 56 2.64 1.21 -0.06
C VAL A 56 1.12 1.07 -0.27
N LEU A 57 0.44 0.26 0.53
CA LEU A 57 -1.00 0.09 0.47
C LEU A 57 -1.74 1.38 0.85
N VAL A 58 -1.36 2.03 1.94
CA VAL A 58 -1.97 3.29 2.38
C VAL A 58 -1.77 4.39 1.34
N GLU A 59 -0.55 4.54 0.84
CA GLU A 59 -0.25 5.58 -0.14
C GLU A 59 -0.96 5.30 -1.48
N SER A 60 -1.03 4.04 -1.94
CA SER A 60 -1.80 3.67 -3.14
C SER A 60 -3.30 3.91 -3.01
N LEU A 61 -3.89 3.70 -1.82
CA LEU A 61 -5.29 4.06 -1.55
C LEU A 61 -5.51 5.57 -1.51
N ARG A 62 -4.59 6.31 -0.90
CA ARG A 62 -4.61 7.78 -0.89
C ARG A 62 -4.54 8.34 -2.31
N PHE A 63 -3.66 7.81 -3.15
CA PHE A 63 -3.58 8.17 -4.57
C PHE A 63 -4.89 7.99 -5.31
N ARG A 64 -5.52 6.84 -5.09
CA ARG A 64 -6.76 6.53 -5.78
C ARG A 64 -7.86 7.51 -5.37
N ARG A 65 -7.93 7.89 -4.09
CA ARG A 65 -8.82 8.96 -3.63
C ARG A 65 -8.50 10.31 -4.28
N GLU A 66 -7.23 10.66 -4.42
CA GLU A 66 -6.81 11.91 -5.08
C GLU A 66 -7.18 11.90 -6.59
N GLN A 67 -7.08 10.74 -7.26
CA GLN A 67 -7.49 10.55 -8.66
C GLN A 67 -9.02 10.59 -8.83
N ASP A 68 -9.76 9.88 -7.98
CA ASP A 68 -11.23 9.86 -8.01
C ASP A 68 -11.79 11.28 -7.76
N ALA A 69 -11.24 12.02 -6.80
CA ALA A 69 -11.63 13.41 -6.51
C ALA A 69 -11.31 14.39 -7.66
N ALA A 70 -10.22 14.18 -8.40
CA ALA A 70 -9.91 14.96 -9.60
C ALA A 70 -10.84 14.62 -10.77
N SER A 71 -11.31 13.37 -10.85
CA SER A 71 -12.21 12.91 -11.91
C SER A 71 -13.65 13.42 -11.72
N ASP A 72 -14.15 13.51 -10.48
CA ASP A 72 -15.48 14.05 -10.16
C ASP A 72 -15.57 15.59 -10.37
N GLY A 73 -14.44 16.30 -10.31
CA GLY A 73 -14.35 17.73 -10.64
C GLY A 73 -14.44 18.03 -12.14
N GLN A 74 -14.45 17.01 -12.99
CA GLN A 74 -14.47 17.11 -14.45
C GLN A 74 -15.77 16.53 -15.04
N LEU A 75 -16.91 16.70 -14.36
CA LEU A 75 -18.20 16.71 -15.05
C LEU A 75 -18.34 18.08 -15.75
N PRO A 76 -18.38 18.15 -17.10
CA PRO A 76 -18.83 19.36 -17.76
C PRO A 76 -20.30 19.64 -17.32
N PRO A 77 -20.71 20.91 -17.16
CA PRO A 77 -22.13 21.23 -17.07
C PRO A 77 -22.79 20.63 -18.32
N GLY A 78 -23.78 19.76 -18.12
CA GLY A 78 -24.49 19.11 -19.21
C GLY A 78 -25.13 20.16 -20.12
N ASP A 79 -24.96 19.93 -21.43
CA ASP A 79 -25.70 20.61 -22.49
C ASP A 79 -27.07 19.93 -22.68
#